data_AF-A0A835FLE5-F1
#
_entry.id   AF-A0A835FLE5-F1
#
_cell.length_a   1.000
_cell.length_b   1.000
_cell.length_c   1.000
_cell.angle_alpha   90.00
_cell.angle_beta   90.00
_cell.angle_gamma   90.00
#
_symmetry.space_group_name_H-M   'P 1'
#
loop_
_entity.id
_entity.type
_entity.pdbx_description
1 polymer ?
#
loop_
_entity_poly.entity_id
_entity_poly.type
_entity_poly.pdbx_seq_one_letter_code
_entity_poly.pdbx_strand_id
1 'polypeptide(L)'
;MDRSEAMLPRAAARPECNENSRCSVLLGIRGHDAAFKNASTARSRTSTGHPIEVTFFTLPPPAVSHFSVHCPDLQLPPADLYLAPKAIAAADDLVLLRVPINSLGRDFYQHNDYFVYRAHHQDDPKLDLLPNPWPDRFGDDEIGILSCGTAAADGGKQYVVAALKIRPISEFTFTLHSYRSKPSGEAGSWESQLVSVEEPLRDRLCPIPDSAERVMYHLTTKVITIGGANGTVAWVDLWRGILLCDVLVKSPKLLDLPLPWPAKGNWGIYLSD
;
A
#
# COMPACT_ATOMS: atom_id res chain seq x y z
N MET A 1 -22.53 -41.62 14.28
CA MET A 1 -21.15 -41.51 14.76
C MET A 1 -20.31 -41.03 13.60
N ASP A 2 -19.76 -39.83 13.53
CA ASP A 2 -19.82 -38.66 14.38
C ASP A 2 -19.50 -37.48 13.43
N ARG A 3 -20.37 -36.46 13.40
CA ARG A 3 -20.16 -35.25 12.61
C ARG A 3 -19.42 -34.28 13.52
N SER A 4 -18.12 -34.13 13.33
CA SER A 4 -17.37 -33.06 13.98
C SER A 4 -17.68 -31.73 13.27
N GLU A 5 -18.77 -31.09 13.67
CA GLU A 5 -18.98 -29.65 13.45
C GLU A 5 -17.89 -28.90 14.22
N ALA A 6 -16.91 -28.35 13.50
CA ALA A 6 -15.98 -27.40 14.06
C ALA A 6 -16.75 -26.11 14.37
N MET A 7 -17.09 -25.92 15.65
CA MET A 7 -17.72 -24.72 16.17
C MET A 7 -16.72 -23.55 16.05
N LEU A 8 -16.87 -22.74 15.00
CA LEU A 8 -16.13 -21.47 14.87
C LEU A 8 -16.69 -20.45 15.88
N PRO A 9 -15.83 -19.60 16.46
CA PRO A 9 -16.24 -18.69 17.52
C PRO A 9 -17.28 -17.68 17.02
N ARG A 10 -18.29 -17.47 17.87
CA ARG A 10 -19.36 -16.48 17.74
C ARG A 10 -18.75 -15.12 17.38
N ALA A 11 -19.43 -14.36 16.51
CA ALA A 11 -19.09 -12.98 16.17
C ALA A 11 -18.71 -12.20 17.44
N ALA A 12 -17.47 -11.70 17.47
CA ALA A 12 -17.01 -10.90 18.59
C ALA A 12 -17.95 -9.69 18.71
N ALA A 13 -18.49 -9.48 19.91
CA ALA A 13 -19.18 -8.25 20.25
C ALA A 13 -18.28 -7.07 19.88
N ARG A 14 -18.89 -5.99 19.38
CA ARG A 14 -18.18 -4.74 19.09
C ARG A 14 -17.26 -4.45 20.29
N PRO A 15 -15.94 -4.32 20.12
CA PRO A 15 -15.13 -3.80 21.20
C PRO A 15 -15.72 -2.43 21.52
N GLU A 16 -16.06 -2.21 22.79
CA GLU A 16 -16.31 -0.86 23.32
C GLU A 16 -14.98 -0.10 23.21
N CYS A 17 -14.62 0.34 21.99
CA CYS A 17 -13.56 1.31 21.81
C CYS A 17 -14.13 2.60 22.40
N ASN A 18 -13.73 2.87 23.64
CA ASN A 18 -13.87 4.17 24.28
C ASN A 18 -13.44 5.23 23.25
N GLU A 19 -14.22 6.29 23.02
CA GLU A 19 -14.08 7.25 21.89
C GLU A 19 -12.69 7.89 21.76
N ASN A 20 -11.80 7.68 22.73
CA ASN A 20 -10.42 8.14 22.78
C ASN A 20 -9.33 7.06 22.61
N SER A 21 -9.69 5.79 22.37
CA SER A 21 -8.71 4.70 22.21
C SER A 21 -8.46 4.40 20.73
N ARG A 22 -7.25 4.69 20.24
CA ARG A 22 -6.81 4.23 18.91
C ARG A 22 -6.71 2.70 18.93
N CYS A 23 -7.68 2.04 18.33
CA CYS A 23 -7.72 0.59 18.19
C CYS A 23 -6.81 0.19 17.00
N SER A 24 -5.80 -0.65 17.24
CA SER A 24 -4.87 -1.14 16.21
C SER A 24 -5.10 -2.62 15.91
N VAL A 25 -4.81 -3.04 14.68
CA VAL A 25 -4.97 -4.43 14.24
C VAL A 25 -3.71 -4.92 13.53
N LEU A 26 -3.41 -6.20 13.69
CA LEU A 26 -2.39 -6.89 12.90
C LEU A 26 -3.11 -7.55 11.70
N LEU A 27 -2.90 -7.04 10.48
CA LEU A 27 -3.57 -7.54 9.28
C LEU A 27 -2.70 -8.52 8.51
N GLY A 28 -3.25 -9.68 8.17
CA GLY A 28 -2.64 -10.63 7.24
C GLY A 28 -2.56 -10.05 5.82
N ILE A 29 -1.43 -10.25 5.15
CA ILE A 29 -1.15 -9.66 3.83
C ILE A 29 -2.05 -10.25 2.75
N ARG A 30 -2.40 -11.53 2.83
CA ARG A 30 -3.17 -12.23 1.80
C ARG A 30 -4.63 -12.38 2.20
N GLY A 31 -5.51 -12.07 1.27
CA GLY A 31 -6.93 -12.35 1.35
C GLY A 31 -7.23 -13.79 0.95
N HIS A 32 -8.42 -14.25 1.33
CA HIS A 32 -8.95 -15.55 0.94
C HIS A 32 -10.23 -15.37 0.12
N ASP A 33 -10.49 -16.31 -0.78
CA ASP A 33 -11.76 -16.35 -1.50
C ASP A 33 -12.83 -17.00 -0.61
N ALA A 34 -13.73 -16.17 -0.08
CA ALA A 34 -14.87 -16.63 0.70
C ALA A 34 -16.01 -15.62 0.71
N ALA A 35 -17.24 -16.15 0.70
CA ALA A 35 -18.49 -15.38 0.65
C ALA A 35 -19.01 -14.90 2.01
N PHE A 36 -18.17 -14.91 3.06
CA PHE A 36 -18.59 -14.47 4.40
C PHE A 36 -18.79 -12.95 4.45
N LYS A 37 -19.88 -12.53 5.12
CA LYS A 37 -20.29 -11.12 5.22
C LYS A 37 -20.50 -10.72 6.67
N ASN A 38 -20.16 -9.48 6.98
CA ASN A 38 -20.41 -8.85 8.27
C ASN A 38 -20.54 -7.32 8.10
N ALA A 39 -20.57 -6.56 9.19
CA ALA A 39 -20.72 -5.10 9.14
C ALA A 39 -19.56 -4.36 8.44
N SER A 40 -18.40 -5.00 8.25
CA SER A 40 -17.26 -4.45 7.51
C SER A 40 -17.31 -4.75 6.00
N THR A 41 -18.33 -5.45 5.51
CA THR A 41 -18.43 -5.80 4.09
C THR A 41 -18.68 -4.56 3.23
N ALA A 42 -17.70 -4.23 2.37
CA ALA A 42 -17.83 -3.21 1.35
C ALA A 42 -18.02 -3.84 -0.04
N ARG A 43 -18.73 -3.15 -0.93
CA ARG A 43 -19.06 -3.63 -2.28
C ARG A 43 -18.57 -2.67 -3.35
N SER A 44 -18.19 -3.23 -4.50
CA SER A 44 -17.80 -2.46 -5.69
C SER A 44 -18.00 -3.30 -6.96
N ARG A 45 -17.39 -2.86 -8.06
CA ARG A 45 -17.23 -3.64 -9.28
C ARG A 45 -15.76 -3.67 -9.70
N THR A 46 -15.34 -4.76 -10.31
CA THR A 46 -14.04 -4.87 -10.99
C THR A 46 -13.99 -3.97 -12.23
N SER A 47 -12.80 -3.75 -12.78
CA SER A 47 -12.61 -3.07 -14.07
C SER A 47 -13.32 -3.79 -15.23
N THR A 48 -13.57 -5.08 -15.09
CA THR A 48 -14.34 -5.91 -16.04
C THR A 48 -15.85 -5.89 -15.78
N GLY A 49 -16.32 -5.14 -14.79
CA GLY A 49 -17.74 -4.94 -14.49
C GLY A 49 -18.36 -5.97 -13.54
N HIS A 50 -17.60 -6.97 -13.10
CA HIS A 50 -18.09 -8.02 -12.21
C HIS A 50 -18.25 -7.50 -10.77
N PRO A 51 -19.29 -7.93 -10.02
CA PRO A 51 -19.45 -7.57 -8.62
C PRO A 51 -18.30 -8.11 -7.76
N ILE A 52 -17.81 -7.29 -6.84
CA ILE A 52 -16.79 -7.68 -5.86
C ILE A 52 -17.20 -7.21 -4.46
N GLU A 53 -16.97 -8.06 -3.47
CA GLU A 53 -17.19 -7.76 -2.06
C GLU A 53 -15.90 -8.02 -1.27
N VAL A 54 -15.57 -7.12 -0.35
CA VAL A 54 -14.42 -7.26 0.56
C VAL A 54 -14.94 -7.20 1.99
N THR A 55 -14.56 -8.18 2.81
CA THR A 55 -14.96 -8.26 4.22
C THR A 55 -13.75 -8.43 5.11
N PHE A 56 -13.67 -7.65 6.19
CA PHE A 56 -12.62 -7.77 7.20
C PHE A 56 -13.11 -8.54 8.45
N PHE A 57 -12.20 -9.30 9.05
CA PHE A 57 -12.42 -10.04 10.28
C PHE A 57 -11.35 -9.60 11.27
N THR A 58 -11.73 -8.65 12.12
CA THR A 58 -10.83 -8.04 13.10
C THR A 58 -10.69 -8.93 14.32
N LEU A 59 -9.45 -9.13 14.75
CA LEU A 59 -9.07 -9.85 15.95
C LEU A 59 -8.14 -8.96 16.79
N PRO A 60 -8.24 -9.01 18.13
CA PRO A 60 -7.36 -8.24 18.99
C PRO A 60 -5.91 -8.72 18.85
N PRO A 61 -4.91 -7.81 18.73
CA PRO A 61 -3.50 -8.19 18.76
C PRO A 61 -3.16 -9.01 20.02
N PRO A 62 -2.29 -10.03 19.93
CA PRO A 62 -1.41 -10.35 18.80
C PRO A 62 -2.05 -11.24 17.71
N ALA A 63 -3.34 -11.57 17.81
CA ALA A 63 -3.99 -12.38 16.78
C ALA A 63 -4.03 -11.63 15.44
N VAL A 64 -3.86 -12.38 14.35
CA VAL A 64 -3.81 -11.83 13.00
C VAL A 64 -5.23 -11.70 12.45
N SER A 65 -5.69 -10.47 12.30
CA SER A 65 -6.88 -10.12 11.53
C SER A 65 -6.70 -10.52 10.07
N HIS A 66 -7.79 -10.85 9.39
CA HIS A 66 -7.76 -11.30 8.00
C HIS A 66 -8.90 -10.66 7.20
N PHE A 67 -8.85 -10.78 5.89
CA PHE A 67 -9.89 -10.29 5.00
C PHE A 67 -10.22 -11.30 3.92
N SER A 68 -11.47 -11.31 3.47
CA SER A 68 -11.94 -12.07 2.33
C SER A 68 -12.23 -11.15 1.15
N VAL A 69 -12.05 -11.70 -0.05
CA VAL A 69 -12.53 -11.08 -1.29
C VAL A 69 -13.43 -12.08 -1.96
N HIS A 70 -14.67 -11.68 -2.24
CA HIS A 70 -15.64 -12.51 -2.94
C HIS A 70 -15.95 -11.89 -4.31
N CYS A 71 -15.61 -12.61 -5.37
CA CYS A 71 -15.91 -12.24 -6.75
C CYS A 71 -16.34 -13.50 -7.52
N PRO A 72 -17.63 -13.88 -7.50
CA PRO A 72 -18.12 -15.16 -8.04
C PRO A 72 -17.73 -15.43 -9.50
N ASP A 73 -17.66 -14.37 -10.30
CA ASP A 73 -17.37 -14.45 -11.73
C ASP A 73 -15.86 -14.61 -12.02
N LEU A 74 -15.01 -14.46 -11.01
CA LEU A 74 -13.56 -14.56 -11.12
C LEU A 74 -13.10 -15.97 -10.71
N GLN A 75 -12.93 -16.85 -11.70
CA GLN A 75 -12.48 -18.23 -11.49
C GLN A 75 -10.96 -18.32 -11.54
N LEU A 76 -10.30 -18.01 -10.42
CA LEU A 76 -8.85 -18.21 -10.27
C LEU A 76 -8.55 -19.49 -9.50
N PRO A 77 -7.41 -20.17 -9.77
CA PRO A 77 -6.99 -21.34 -8.99
C PRO A 77 -6.85 -20.99 -7.49
N PRO A 78 -7.69 -21.53 -6.59
CA PRO A 78 -7.77 -21.08 -5.20
C PRO A 78 -6.50 -21.43 -4.38
N ALA A 79 -5.71 -22.40 -4.83
CA ALA A 79 -4.46 -22.80 -4.18
C ALA A 79 -3.25 -21.94 -4.61
N ASP A 80 -3.41 -21.05 -5.59
CA ASP A 80 -2.31 -20.24 -6.10
C ASP A 80 -2.12 -18.96 -5.26
N LEU A 81 -1.13 -19.00 -4.37
CA LEU A 81 -0.81 -17.87 -3.49
C LEU A 81 -0.33 -16.60 -4.21
N TYR A 82 0.07 -16.69 -5.48
CA TYR A 82 0.43 -15.52 -6.29
C TYR A 82 -0.79 -14.83 -6.89
N LEU A 83 -1.91 -15.55 -6.99
CA LEU A 83 -3.21 -15.04 -7.43
C LEU A 83 -4.14 -14.69 -6.26
N ALA A 84 -3.68 -14.85 -5.02
CA ALA A 84 -4.41 -14.38 -3.86
C ALA A 84 -4.48 -12.83 -3.84
N PRO A 85 -5.63 -12.24 -3.51
CA PRO A 85 -5.74 -10.82 -3.21
C PRO A 85 -4.75 -10.41 -2.12
N LYS A 86 -4.23 -9.18 -2.17
CA LYS A 86 -3.24 -8.69 -1.20
C LYS A 86 -3.62 -7.32 -0.64
N ALA A 87 -3.43 -7.15 0.66
CA ALA A 87 -3.31 -5.83 1.28
C ALA A 87 -1.86 -5.37 1.11
N ILE A 88 -1.65 -4.29 0.34
CA ILE A 88 -0.31 -3.83 -0.06
C ILE A 88 0.12 -2.58 0.70
N ALA A 89 -0.83 -1.74 1.13
CA ALA A 89 -0.57 -0.59 1.99
C ALA A 89 -1.77 -0.32 2.91
N ALA A 90 -1.53 0.31 4.05
CA ALA A 90 -2.56 0.76 4.97
C ALA A 90 -2.14 2.06 5.65
N ALA A 91 -3.10 2.96 5.87
CA ALA A 91 -2.92 4.19 6.64
C ALA A 91 -4.26 4.62 7.23
N ASP A 92 -4.27 4.98 8.51
CA ASP A 92 -5.50 5.33 9.25
C ASP A 92 -6.59 4.25 9.10
N ASP A 93 -7.74 4.62 8.52
CA ASP A 93 -8.88 3.75 8.24
C ASP A 93 -8.90 3.20 6.81
N LEU A 94 -7.78 3.34 6.08
CA LEU A 94 -7.64 2.96 4.68
C LEU A 94 -6.79 1.70 4.52
N VAL A 95 -7.21 0.82 3.61
CA VAL A 95 -6.41 -0.32 3.14
C VAL A 95 -6.41 -0.33 1.62
N LEU A 96 -5.21 -0.30 1.03
CA LEU A 96 -5.00 -0.49 -0.39
C LEU A 96 -4.86 -1.99 -0.69
N LEU A 97 -5.74 -2.48 -1.55
CA LEU A 97 -5.85 -3.88 -1.95
C LEU A 97 -5.45 -4.03 -3.42
N ARG A 98 -4.76 -5.11 -3.74
CA ARG A 98 -4.55 -5.59 -5.11
C ARG A 98 -5.33 -6.90 -5.31
N VAL A 99 -6.11 -6.96 -6.38
CA VAL A 99 -6.93 -8.12 -6.74
C VAL A 99 -6.62 -8.52 -8.19
N PRO A 100 -6.08 -9.72 -8.44
CA PRO A 100 -5.89 -10.22 -9.80
C PRO A 100 -7.24 -10.37 -10.53
N ILE A 101 -7.32 -9.95 -11.79
CA ILE A 101 -8.57 -10.07 -12.59
C ILE A 101 -8.56 -11.28 -13.55
N ASN A 102 -7.40 -11.93 -13.71
CA ASN A 102 -7.22 -13.18 -14.43
C ASN A 102 -5.87 -13.82 -14.04
N SER A 103 -5.53 -14.98 -14.61
CA SER A 103 -4.30 -15.71 -14.30
C SER A 103 -3.00 -14.96 -14.63
N LEU A 104 -3.04 -13.98 -15.55
CA LEU A 104 -1.89 -13.15 -15.89
C LEU A 104 -1.55 -12.16 -14.76
N GLY A 105 -2.48 -11.90 -13.84
CA GLY A 105 -2.27 -11.02 -12.69
C GLY A 105 -1.15 -11.48 -11.75
N ARG A 106 -0.73 -12.75 -11.86
CA ARG A 106 0.45 -13.32 -11.22
C ARG A 106 1.74 -12.60 -11.62
N ASP A 107 1.93 -12.41 -12.93
CA ASP A 107 3.21 -11.96 -13.51
C ASP A 107 3.16 -10.48 -13.95
N PHE A 108 1.96 -9.95 -14.11
CA PHE A 108 1.73 -8.68 -14.78
C PHE A 108 0.77 -7.78 -14.01
N TYR A 109 1.31 -6.69 -13.46
CA TYR A 109 0.54 -5.74 -12.64
C TYR A 109 -0.67 -5.13 -13.35
N GLN A 110 -0.64 -4.98 -14.68
CA GLN A 110 -1.78 -4.45 -15.44
C GLN A 110 -3.00 -5.38 -15.47
N HIS A 111 -2.82 -6.66 -15.12
CA HIS A 111 -3.90 -7.64 -14.96
C HIS A 111 -4.36 -7.75 -13.49
N ASN A 112 -4.23 -6.66 -12.75
CA ASN A 112 -4.75 -6.52 -11.40
C ASN A 112 -5.57 -5.23 -11.28
N ASP A 113 -6.67 -5.33 -10.55
CA ASP A 113 -7.38 -4.17 -10.04
C ASP A 113 -6.79 -3.75 -8.70
N TYR A 114 -6.79 -2.43 -8.47
CA TYR A 114 -6.40 -1.85 -7.20
C TYR A 114 -7.64 -1.22 -6.57
N PHE A 115 -7.88 -1.52 -5.29
CA PHE A 115 -9.01 -0.98 -4.56
C PHE A 115 -8.57 -0.30 -3.29
N VAL A 116 -9.23 0.80 -2.94
CA VAL A 116 -9.11 1.41 -1.61
C VAL A 116 -10.34 1.06 -0.80
N TYR A 117 -10.12 0.27 0.25
CA TYR A 117 -11.11 0.00 1.27
C TYR A 117 -11.04 1.10 2.34
N ARG A 118 -12.20 1.64 2.72
CA ARG A 118 -12.37 2.65 3.77
C ARG A 118 -13.25 2.06 4.87
N ALA A 119 -12.72 1.88 6.07
CA ALA A 119 -13.44 1.20 7.15
C ALA A 119 -14.59 2.02 7.74
N HIS A 120 -14.47 3.36 7.75
CA HIS A 120 -15.37 4.25 8.50
C HIS A 120 -15.90 5.42 7.64
N HIS A 121 -16.40 5.13 6.44
CA HIS A 121 -16.95 6.17 5.56
C HIS A 121 -18.42 6.47 5.88
N GLN A 122 -18.70 7.53 6.64
CA GLN A 122 -20.07 7.94 6.99
C GLN A 122 -20.87 6.76 7.59
N ASP A 123 -20.29 6.11 8.60
CA ASP A 123 -20.82 4.94 9.32
C ASP A 123 -20.81 3.59 8.59
N ASP A 124 -20.53 3.55 7.28
CA ASP A 124 -20.43 2.31 6.50
C ASP A 124 -19.06 2.14 5.80
N PRO A 125 -18.61 0.91 5.56
CA PRO A 125 -17.37 0.67 4.82
C PRO A 125 -17.57 0.88 3.31
N LYS A 126 -16.56 1.44 2.64
CA LYS A 126 -16.59 1.71 1.18
C LYS A 126 -15.41 1.07 0.46
N LEU A 127 -15.63 0.66 -0.79
CA LEU A 127 -14.62 0.05 -1.64
C LEU A 127 -14.55 0.78 -2.98
N ASP A 128 -13.49 1.56 -3.17
CA ASP A 128 -13.28 2.34 -4.39
C ASP A 128 -12.34 1.59 -5.33
N LEU A 129 -12.74 1.40 -6.59
CA LEU A 129 -11.85 0.93 -7.65
C LEU A 129 -10.96 2.10 -8.11
N LEU A 130 -9.65 1.88 -8.14
CA LEU A 130 -8.69 2.80 -8.75
C LEU A 130 -8.61 2.57 -10.27
N PRO A 131 -8.40 3.63 -11.07
CA PRO A 131 -8.08 3.47 -12.48
C PRO A 131 -6.78 2.66 -12.63
N ASN A 132 -6.72 1.80 -13.64
CA ASN A 132 -5.53 1.02 -13.93
C ASN A 132 -4.35 1.97 -14.25
N PRO A 133 -3.18 1.82 -13.58
CA PRO A 133 -2.06 2.72 -13.79
C PRO A 133 -1.29 2.51 -15.11
N TRP A 134 -1.68 1.51 -15.92
CA TRP A 134 -1.02 1.23 -17.21
C TRP A 134 -0.86 2.49 -18.09
N PRO A 135 0.31 2.72 -18.72
CA PRO A 135 1.46 1.81 -18.87
C PRO A 135 2.42 1.74 -17.68
N ASP A 136 2.18 2.51 -16.62
CA ASP A 136 3.00 2.47 -15.42
C ASP A 136 2.72 1.17 -14.63
N ARG A 137 3.80 0.58 -14.10
CA ARG A 137 3.77 -0.75 -13.45
C ARG A 137 4.41 -0.66 -12.08
N PHE A 138 3.63 -0.66 -11.03
CA PHE A 138 4.13 -0.55 -9.66
C PHE A 138 4.22 -1.91 -8.99
N GLY A 139 5.34 -2.19 -8.33
CA GLY A 139 5.45 -3.28 -7.38
C GLY A 139 4.61 -3.00 -6.15
N ASP A 140 4.14 -4.07 -5.48
CA ASP A 140 3.35 -3.93 -4.25
C ASP A 140 4.08 -3.13 -3.16
N ASP A 141 5.41 -3.20 -3.16
CA ASP A 141 6.33 -2.52 -2.25
C ASP A 141 6.69 -1.10 -2.65
N GLU A 142 6.26 -0.62 -3.83
CA GLU A 142 6.50 0.73 -4.33
C GLU A 142 5.34 1.71 -4.03
N ILE A 143 4.18 1.19 -3.59
CA ILE A 143 2.94 1.96 -3.43
C ILE A 143 2.63 2.23 -1.94
N GLY A 144 2.31 3.47 -1.63
CA GLY A 144 1.77 3.92 -0.35
C GLY A 144 0.37 4.51 -0.50
N ILE A 145 -0.33 4.62 0.63
CA ILE A 145 -1.61 5.30 0.74
C ILE A 145 -1.58 6.25 1.95
N LEU A 146 -2.24 7.40 1.84
CA LEU A 146 -2.35 8.36 2.92
C LEU A 146 -3.74 9.02 2.94
N SER A 147 -4.24 9.28 4.14
CA SER A 147 -5.46 10.07 4.35
C SER A 147 -5.13 11.56 4.24
N CYS A 148 -6.00 12.34 3.58
CA CYS A 148 -5.90 13.78 3.49
C CYS A 148 -6.77 14.42 4.58
N GLY A 149 -6.17 15.19 5.47
CA GLY A 149 -6.81 15.74 6.66
C GLY A 149 -7.89 16.81 6.44
N THR A 150 -8.15 17.22 5.21
CA THR A 150 -9.25 18.14 4.89
C THR A 150 -10.49 17.34 4.50
N ALA A 151 -11.50 17.31 5.36
CA ALA A 151 -12.84 16.89 4.96
C ALA A 151 -13.27 17.78 3.79
N ALA A 152 -13.66 17.16 2.67
CA ALA A 152 -14.31 17.91 1.61
C ALA A 152 -15.63 18.50 2.12
N ALA A 153 -16.20 19.46 1.38
CA ALA A 153 -17.43 20.15 1.78
C ALA A 153 -18.64 19.20 2.00
N ASP A 154 -18.54 17.95 1.53
CA ASP A 154 -19.52 16.86 1.70
C ASP A 154 -19.21 15.93 2.90
N GLY A 155 -18.19 16.25 3.71
CA GLY A 155 -17.81 15.50 4.90
C GLY A 155 -16.93 14.27 4.65
N GLY A 156 -16.56 13.97 3.40
CA GLY A 156 -15.67 12.85 3.07
C GLY A 156 -14.18 13.22 3.23
N LYS A 157 -13.40 12.39 3.94
CA LYS A 157 -11.93 12.47 3.91
C LYS A 157 -11.43 11.94 2.56
N GLN A 158 -10.64 12.76 1.85
CA GLN A 158 -9.95 12.32 0.65
C GLN A 158 -8.75 11.46 1.02
N TYR A 159 -8.26 10.65 0.08
CA TYR A 159 -7.00 9.95 0.18
C TYR A 159 -6.15 10.18 -1.05
N VAL A 160 -4.85 9.92 -0.89
CA VAL A 160 -3.89 9.86 -1.99
C VAL A 160 -3.20 8.51 -1.96
N VAL A 161 -3.10 7.90 -3.14
CA VAL A 161 -2.24 6.74 -3.39
C VAL A 161 -1.01 7.24 -4.14
N ALA A 162 0.18 6.86 -3.70
CA ALA A 162 1.43 7.37 -4.24
C ALA A 162 2.40 6.22 -4.54
N ALA A 163 3.10 6.30 -5.67
CA ALA A 163 4.16 5.37 -6.04
C ALA A 163 5.38 6.14 -6.55
N LEU A 164 6.58 5.68 -6.23
CA LEU A 164 7.83 6.30 -6.67
C LEU A 164 8.60 5.32 -7.56
N LYS A 165 8.84 5.75 -8.80
CA LYS A 165 9.53 4.95 -9.82
C LYS A 165 10.92 5.49 -10.11
N ILE A 166 11.90 4.58 -10.10
CA ILE A 166 13.24 4.89 -10.58
C ILE A 166 13.25 5.23 -12.07
N ARG A 167 14.08 6.19 -12.47
CA ARG A 167 14.38 6.46 -13.88
C ARG A 167 15.76 5.90 -14.23
N PRO A 168 15.87 4.89 -15.12
CA PRO A 168 17.14 4.21 -15.39
C PRO A 168 18.28 5.12 -15.91
N ILE A 169 17.95 6.29 -16.46
CA ILE A 169 18.90 7.18 -17.15
C ILE A 169 19.41 8.30 -16.23
N SER A 170 18.84 8.47 -15.03
CA SER A 170 19.15 9.61 -14.16
C SER A 170 19.28 9.16 -12.71
N GLU A 171 20.52 9.27 -12.22
CA GLU A 171 20.97 8.71 -10.94
C GLU A 171 20.17 9.20 -9.71
N PHE A 172 19.66 10.43 -9.76
CA PHE A 172 18.96 11.06 -8.62
C PHE A 172 17.57 11.60 -8.97
N THR A 173 16.96 11.12 -10.07
CA THR A 173 15.58 11.50 -10.42
C THR A 173 14.65 10.32 -10.51
N PHE A 174 13.42 10.57 -10.08
CA PHE A 174 12.36 9.58 -9.97
C PHE A 174 11.07 10.17 -10.55
N THR A 175 10.17 9.29 -10.97
CA THR A 175 8.80 9.69 -11.30
C THR A 175 7.91 9.40 -10.11
N LEU A 176 7.31 10.44 -9.53
CA LEU A 176 6.27 10.32 -8.52
C LEU A 176 4.93 10.21 -9.24
N HIS A 177 4.25 9.10 -9.05
CA HIS A 177 2.89 8.86 -9.51
C HIS A 177 1.95 9.03 -8.32
N SER A 178 0.87 9.78 -8.52
CA SER A 178 -0.14 9.99 -7.48
C SER A 178 -1.54 9.90 -8.04
N TYR A 179 -2.43 9.27 -7.28
CA TYR A 179 -3.86 9.28 -7.51
C TYR A 179 -4.52 9.98 -6.32
N ARG A 180 -5.39 10.96 -6.58
CA ARG A 180 -6.19 11.63 -5.55
C ARG A 180 -7.65 11.25 -5.71
N SER A 181 -8.27 10.80 -4.61
CA SER A 181 -9.70 10.51 -4.60
C SER A 181 -10.54 11.78 -4.77
N LYS A 182 -11.62 11.72 -5.56
CA LYS A 182 -12.58 12.82 -5.65
C LYS A 182 -13.66 12.72 -4.55
N PRO A 183 -14.16 13.85 -4.04
CA PRO A 183 -15.25 13.84 -3.05
C PRO A 183 -16.54 13.22 -3.59
N SER A 184 -16.88 13.50 -4.86
CA SER A 184 -18.09 13.01 -5.54
C SER A 184 -18.14 11.49 -5.77
N GLY A 185 -17.09 10.74 -5.40
CA GLY A 185 -17.01 9.30 -5.62
C GLY A 185 -16.70 8.88 -7.07
N GLU A 186 -16.53 9.85 -7.98
CA GLU A 186 -15.99 9.59 -9.32
C GLU A 186 -14.54 9.12 -9.24
N ALA A 187 -14.14 8.27 -10.18
CA ALA A 187 -12.73 7.92 -10.34
C ALA A 187 -11.92 9.18 -10.69
N GLY A 188 -10.84 9.42 -9.93
CA GLY A 188 -9.77 10.33 -10.32
C GLY A 188 -8.93 9.76 -11.48
N SER A 189 -7.81 10.41 -11.76
CA SER A 189 -6.79 9.94 -12.69
C SER A 189 -5.43 9.88 -11.98
N TRP A 190 -4.52 9.08 -12.52
CA TRP A 190 -3.12 9.12 -12.11
C TRP A 190 -2.45 10.36 -12.69
N GLU A 191 -1.67 11.04 -11.86
CA GLU A 191 -0.82 12.16 -12.23
C GLU A 191 0.64 11.77 -11.97
N SER A 192 1.52 12.15 -12.89
CA SER A 192 2.95 11.82 -12.83
C SER A 192 3.76 13.10 -12.84
N GLN A 193 4.73 13.22 -11.94
CA GLN A 193 5.66 14.35 -11.89
C GLN A 193 7.09 13.88 -11.66
N LEU A 194 8.04 14.59 -12.26
CA LEU A 194 9.46 14.34 -12.04
C LEU A 194 9.89 14.96 -10.71
N VAL A 195 10.53 14.17 -9.87
CA VAL A 195 11.10 14.62 -8.59
C VAL A 195 12.59 14.28 -8.53
N SER A 196 13.36 15.15 -7.88
CA SER A 196 14.80 15.00 -7.73
C SER A 196 15.17 14.90 -6.25
N VAL A 197 16.23 14.16 -5.95
CA VAL A 197 16.87 14.19 -4.63
C VAL A 197 17.55 15.54 -4.46
N GLU A 198 17.24 16.25 -3.36
CA GLU A 198 17.76 17.61 -3.12
C GLU A 198 19.25 17.60 -2.79
N GLU A 199 19.66 16.70 -1.91
CA GLU A 199 21.05 16.47 -1.52
C GLU A 199 21.31 14.96 -1.46
N PRO A 200 21.88 14.33 -2.51
CA PRO A 200 22.19 12.91 -2.46
C PRO A 200 23.37 12.67 -1.51
N LEU A 201 23.09 12.07 -0.35
CA LEU A 201 24.08 11.90 0.72
C LEU A 201 24.70 10.50 0.73
N ARG A 202 23.94 9.48 0.33
CA ARG A 202 24.29 8.07 0.59
C ARG A 202 25.61 7.65 -0.06
N ASP A 203 25.88 8.08 -1.28
CA ASP A 203 27.10 7.66 -2.01
C ASP A 203 28.37 8.29 -1.44
N ARG A 204 28.25 9.42 -0.73
CA ARG A 204 29.36 10.03 0.02
C ARG A 204 29.69 9.26 1.31
N LEU A 205 28.72 8.54 1.86
CA LEU A 205 28.85 7.81 3.14
C LEU A 205 29.22 6.34 2.89
N CYS A 206 28.58 5.71 1.91
CA CYS A 206 28.79 4.34 1.50
C CYS A 206 28.59 4.24 -0.02
N PRO A 207 29.64 4.49 -0.83
CA PRO A 207 29.55 4.41 -2.28
C PRO A 207 29.19 2.99 -2.73
N ILE A 208 28.52 2.88 -3.87
CA ILE A 208 28.25 1.59 -4.51
C ILE A 208 29.49 1.21 -5.33
N PRO A 209 30.15 0.08 -5.06
CA PRO A 209 31.27 -0.36 -5.89
C PRO A 209 30.83 -0.69 -7.31
N ASP A 210 31.68 -0.41 -8.31
CA ASP A 210 31.41 -0.77 -9.72
C ASP A 210 31.18 -2.28 -9.93
N SER A 211 31.70 -3.11 -9.03
CA SER A 211 31.50 -4.56 -9.03
C SER A 211 30.15 -5.00 -8.44
N ALA A 212 29.34 -4.09 -7.90
CA ALA A 212 28.08 -4.45 -7.28
C ALA A 212 27.08 -4.96 -8.32
N GLU A 213 26.35 -6.02 -7.98
CA GLU A 213 25.25 -6.54 -8.81
C GLU A 213 24.12 -5.51 -8.98
N ARG A 214 24.07 -4.48 -8.12
CA ARG A 214 23.07 -3.42 -8.10
C ARG A 214 23.74 -2.05 -8.00
N VAL A 215 23.70 -1.29 -9.09
CA VAL A 215 24.29 0.05 -9.22
C VAL A 215 23.22 1.15 -9.17
N MET A 216 22.07 0.88 -8.55
CA MET A 216 20.96 1.83 -8.47
C MET A 216 21.04 2.65 -7.18
N TYR A 217 20.78 3.96 -7.27
CA TYR A 217 20.76 4.85 -6.10
C TYR A 217 19.73 4.43 -5.03
N HIS A 218 18.58 3.93 -5.50
CA HIS A 218 17.49 3.51 -4.64
C HIS A 218 16.65 2.41 -5.29
N LEU A 219 16.40 1.35 -4.54
CA LEU A 219 15.37 0.35 -4.85
C LEU A 219 14.42 0.24 -3.66
N THR A 220 13.18 0.67 -3.86
CA THR A 220 12.16 0.55 -2.82
C THR A 220 11.98 -0.92 -2.46
N THR A 221 12.00 -1.19 -1.15
CA THR A 221 11.72 -2.49 -0.54
C THR A 221 10.47 -2.46 0.34
N LYS A 222 10.08 -1.25 0.78
CA LYS A 222 8.87 -1.00 1.55
C LYS A 222 8.49 0.47 1.49
N VAL A 223 7.19 0.76 1.53
CA VAL A 223 6.67 2.11 1.77
C VAL A 223 6.12 2.24 3.18
N ILE A 224 6.31 3.41 3.78
CA ILE A 224 5.75 3.80 5.08
C ILE A 224 5.10 5.17 4.92
N THR A 225 3.85 5.27 5.35
CA THR A 225 3.15 6.56 5.43
C THR A 225 3.50 7.23 6.76
N ILE A 226 4.13 8.40 6.69
CA ILE A 226 4.45 9.22 7.87
C ILE A 226 3.30 10.17 8.20
N GLY A 227 2.65 10.71 7.17
CA GLY A 227 1.50 11.61 7.31
C GLY A 227 1.91 13.07 7.56
N GLY A 228 1.17 13.77 8.42
CA GLY A 228 1.37 15.20 8.66
C GLY A 228 0.68 16.09 7.62
N ALA A 229 0.80 17.42 7.79
CA ALA A 229 0.08 18.40 6.96
C ALA A 229 0.42 18.30 5.45
N ASN A 230 1.66 17.90 5.14
CA ASN A 230 2.14 17.75 3.77
C ASN A 230 1.99 16.31 3.22
N GLY A 231 1.48 15.38 4.03
CA GLY A 231 1.28 13.98 3.63
C GLY A 231 2.60 13.29 3.25
N THR A 232 3.56 13.28 4.17
CA THR A 232 4.89 12.71 3.93
C THR A 232 4.81 11.19 3.79
N VAL A 233 5.45 10.67 2.74
CA VAL A 233 5.61 9.23 2.47
C VAL A 233 7.09 8.91 2.39
N ALA A 234 7.47 7.76 2.96
CA ALA A 234 8.82 7.24 3.02
C ALA A 234 8.97 5.99 2.13
N TRP A 235 9.78 6.09 1.09
CA TRP A 235 10.22 4.94 0.29
C TRP A 235 11.53 4.43 0.88
N VAL A 236 11.49 3.21 1.42
CA VAL A 236 12.59 2.60 2.15
C VAL A 236 13.35 1.65 1.23
N ASP A 237 14.64 1.88 1.10
CA ASP A 237 15.61 0.92 0.59
C ASP A 237 16.42 0.42 1.80
N LEU A 238 16.15 -0.84 2.20
CA LEU A 238 16.79 -1.46 3.36
C LEU A 238 18.32 -1.59 3.24
N TRP A 239 18.90 -1.36 2.06
CA TRP A 239 20.33 -1.40 1.81
C TRP A 239 20.98 -0.02 1.79
N ARG A 240 20.22 1.03 1.47
CA ARG A 240 20.80 2.37 1.21
C ARG A 240 20.23 3.49 2.07
N GLY A 241 18.92 3.47 2.38
CA GLY A 241 18.29 4.52 3.17
C GLY A 241 16.84 4.77 2.79
N ILE A 242 16.33 5.93 3.19
CA ILE A 242 14.92 6.31 3.05
C ILE A 242 14.82 7.59 2.21
N LEU A 243 14.00 7.58 1.17
CA LEU A 243 13.60 8.79 0.46
C LEU A 243 12.26 9.26 1.01
N LEU A 244 12.24 10.46 1.58
CA LEU A 244 11.02 11.11 2.05
C LEU A 244 10.48 12.05 0.97
N CYS A 245 9.16 12.05 0.77
CA CYS A 245 8.49 12.98 -0.13
C CYS A 245 7.21 13.51 0.50
N ASP A 246 7.04 14.83 0.44
CA ASP A 246 5.81 15.51 0.81
C ASP A 246 4.81 15.47 -0.36
N VAL A 247 4.06 14.37 -0.47
CA VAL A 247 3.26 14.04 -1.66
C VAL A 247 2.14 15.06 -1.93
N LEU A 248 1.67 15.79 -0.91
CA LEU A 248 0.62 16.80 -1.06
C LEU A 248 1.14 18.16 -1.54
N VAL A 249 2.46 18.36 -1.60
CA VAL A 249 3.07 19.60 -2.09
C VAL A 249 3.12 19.58 -3.62
N LYS A 250 2.84 20.74 -4.25
CA LYS A 250 2.74 20.87 -5.72
C LYS A 250 4.03 20.52 -6.48
N SER A 251 5.18 20.77 -5.88
CA SER A 251 6.49 20.52 -6.51
C SER A 251 7.44 19.99 -5.44
N PRO A 252 7.25 18.74 -5.00
CA PRO A 252 8.00 18.18 -3.90
C PRO A 252 9.41 17.82 -4.34
N LYS A 253 10.31 17.79 -3.37
CA LYS A 253 11.65 17.22 -3.51
C LYS A 253 11.75 15.94 -2.70
N LEU A 254 12.71 15.10 -3.07
CA LEU A 254 13.04 13.93 -2.29
C LEU A 254 14.12 14.30 -1.28
N LEU A 255 13.78 14.20 0.01
CA LEU A 255 14.75 14.31 1.08
C LEU A 255 15.40 12.95 1.29
N ASP A 256 16.73 12.94 1.26
CA ASP A 256 17.51 11.73 1.42
C ASP A 256 17.93 11.52 2.86
N LEU A 257 17.46 10.42 3.46
CA LEU A 257 17.89 9.96 4.77
C LEU A 257 18.76 8.70 4.62
N PRO A 258 20.09 8.80 4.78
CA PRO A 258 20.96 7.65 4.72
C PRO A 258 20.75 6.72 5.93
N LEU A 259 21.08 5.44 5.76
CA LEU A 259 21.20 4.54 6.92
C LEU A 259 22.32 5.01 7.85
N PRO A 260 22.27 4.66 9.15
CA PRO A 260 23.37 4.91 10.06
C PRO A 260 24.68 4.35 9.51
N TRP A 261 25.79 5.02 9.82
CA TRP A 261 27.12 4.53 9.50
C TRP A 261 27.31 3.08 10.00
N PRO A 262 28.07 2.25 9.26
CA PRO A 262 28.52 0.97 9.79
C PRO A 262 29.09 1.14 11.19
N ALA A 263 28.84 0.18 12.07
CA ALA A 263 29.41 0.20 13.41
C ALA A 263 30.94 0.36 13.34
N LYS A 264 31.54 1.05 14.33
CA LYS A 264 32.99 1.37 14.36
C LYS A 264 33.89 0.17 14.05
N GLY A 265 33.53 -1.03 14.53
CA GLY A 265 34.29 -2.25 14.27
C GLY A 265 34.36 -2.69 12.81
N ASN A 266 33.44 -2.19 11.97
CA ASN A 266 33.35 -2.51 10.55
C ASN A 266 33.95 -1.41 9.66
N TRP A 267 34.47 -0.32 10.23
CA TRP A 267 35.00 0.80 9.47
C TRP A 267 36.15 0.40 8.54
N GLY A 268 37.02 -0.51 8.96
CA GLY A 268 38.13 -0.99 8.12
C GLY A 268 37.69 -1.74 6.85
N ILE A 269 36.41 -2.11 6.71
CA ILE A 269 35.88 -2.72 5.49
C ILE A 269 35.44 -1.64 4.47
N TYR A 270 34.99 -0.48 4.96
CA TYR A 270 34.31 0.53 4.14
C TYR A 270 35.08 1.86 4.00
N LEU A 271 36.04 2.12 4.89
CA LEU A 271 36.83 3.35 4.96
C LEU A 271 38.32 3.08 4.66
N SER A 272 38.64 2.02 3.91
CA SER A 272 40.01 1.81 3.45
C SER A 272 40.34 2.91 2.44
N ASP A 273 41.31 3.75 2.80
CA ASP A 273 41.81 4.89 2.01
C ASP A 273 42.22 4.52 0.57
#